data_AF-A0A9D2F314-F1
#
_entry.id   AF-A0A9D2F314-F1
#
_cell.length_a   1.000
_cell.length_b   1.000
_cell.length_c   1.000
_cell.angle_alpha   90.00
_cell.angle_beta   90.00
_cell.angle_gamma   90.00
#
_symmetry.space_group_name_H-M   'P 1'
#
loop_
_entity.id
_entity.type
_entity.pdbx_description
1 polymer ?
#
loop_
_entity_poly.entity_id
_entity_poly.type
_entity_poly.pdbx_seq_one_letter_code
_entity_poly.pdbx_strand_id
1 'polypeptide(L)'
;MPYQAYVTDTAYHYDGSFPGFLCCIFESFARREIPSAVCPPEESQMTLFGVRDIPTDMAHARRVAAGLERLGPIVQNRLTHGFLCSDPGKDLKLLRFARLCFDRGPRAAQMLGDADAAAAFAVEQAVTGEAHRYVEFIRFEERDGMLGTVIHPKHNVLPLLRGHFCSRLPDEDFLIFDATHGTALLRRNRQVEYLAMDHYTPCADEAELNWQALWKRFFRALTIEERRNEKAQMSHVFKRFWPDMCEMRADRPPHS
;
A
#
# COMPACT_ATOMS: atom_id res chain seq x y z
N MET A 1 -24.18 -19.54 17.71
CA MET A 1 -23.36 -19.77 18.91
C MET A 1 -22.12 -18.91 18.81
N PRO A 2 -21.68 -18.21 19.87
CA PRO A 2 -20.44 -17.46 19.83
C PRO A 2 -19.27 -18.41 19.54
N TYR A 3 -18.42 -18.03 18.59
CA TYR A 3 -17.26 -18.80 18.19
C TYR A 3 -16.14 -18.60 19.21
N GLN A 4 -16.03 -19.48 20.21
CA GLN A 4 -14.95 -19.40 21.20
C GLN A 4 -13.64 -19.88 20.57
N ALA A 5 -12.71 -18.95 20.36
CA ALA A 5 -11.33 -19.25 20.01
C ALA A 5 -10.41 -19.01 21.21
N TYR A 6 -9.38 -19.85 21.35
CA TYR A 6 -8.36 -19.70 22.38
C TYR A 6 -7.09 -19.09 21.78
N VAL A 7 -6.41 -18.24 22.55
CA VAL A 7 -5.10 -17.69 22.17
C VAL A 7 -4.05 -18.77 22.37
N THR A 8 -3.14 -18.91 21.40
CA THR A 8 -2.08 -19.93 21.43
C THR A 8 -0.71 -19.28 21.35
N ASP A 9 0.30 -19.95 21.92
CA ASP A 9 1.72 -19.57 21.79
C ASP A 9 2.32 -20.08 20.46
N THR A 10 1.51 -20.12 19.40
CA THR A 10 1.93 -20.56 18.06
C THR A 10 1.85 -19.41 17.06
N ALA A 11 2.95 -19.17 16.35
CA ALA A 11 3.02 -18.24 15.22
C ALA A 11 2.69 -18.97 13.92
N TYR A 12 1.87 -18.35 13.06
CA TYR A 12 1.59 -18.84 11.71
C TYR A 12 2.59 -18.24 10.73
N HIS A 13 3.25 -19.10 9.95
CA HIS A 13 4.15 -18.73 8.87
C HIS A 13 3.50 -19.08 7.54
N TYR A 14 3.61 -18.19 6.55
CA TYR A 14 3.08 -18.40 5.21
C TYR A 14 3.99 -17.74 4.17
N ASP A 15 3.66 -17.87 2.89
CA ASP A 15 4.50 -17.43 1.76
C ASP A 15 4.49 -15.91 1.48
N GLY A 16 3.83 -15.09 2.30
CA GLY A 16 3.70 -13.65 2.08
C GLY A 16 2.67 -13.26 1.02
N SER A 17 2.01 -14.21 0.38
CA SER A 17 0.96 -13.95 -0.62
C SER A 17 -0.40 -13.71 0.04
N PHE A 18 -1.26 -12.92 -0.61
CA PHE A 18 -2.63 -12.72 -0.12
C PHE A 18 -3.42 -14.05 -0.01
N PRO A 19 -3.34 -14.99 -0.97
CA PRO A 19 -3.95 -16.32 -0.80
C PRO A 19 -3.41 -17.10 0.42
N GLY A 20 -2.10 -17.03 0.69
CA GLY A 20 -1.51 -17.65 1.88
C GLY A 20 -2.04 -17.02 3.18
N PHE A 21 -2.18 -15.69 3.21
CA PHE A 21 -2.83 -14.99 4.34
C PHE A 21 -4.29 -15.42 4.54
N LEU A 22 -5.06 -15.60 3.46
CA LEU A 22 -6.42 -16.14 3.56
C LEU A 22 -6.43 -17.57 4.10
N CYS A 23 -5.40 -18.38 3.82
CA CYS A 23 -5.25 -19.71 4.42
C CYS A 23 -4.97 -19.61 5.94
N CYS A 24 -4.18 -18.63 6.40
CA CYS A 24 -4.01 -18.36 7.83
C CYS A 24 -5.34 -18.05 8.52
N ILE A 25 -6.21 -17.24 7.89
CA ILE A 25 -7.56 -17.00 8.39
C ILE A 25 -8.35 -18.32 8.46
N PHE A 26 -8.34 -19.10 7.37
CA PHE A 26 -9.04 -20.38 7.31
C PHE A 26 -8.60 -21.33 8.44
N GLU A 27 -7.30 -21.52 8.63
CA GLU A 27 -6.72 -22.42 9.63
C GLU A 27 -7.04 -21.96 11.06
N SER A 28 -7.04 -20.65 11.30
CA SER A 28 -7.48 -20.08 12.58
C SER A 28 -8.94 -20.48 12.90
N PHE A 29 -9.82 -20.55 11.91
CA PHE A 29 -11.17 -21.12 12.12
C PHE A 29 -11.11 -22.65 12.26
N ALA A 30 -10.49 -23.38 11.35
CA ALA A 30 -10.46 -24.84 11.40
C ALA A 30 -10.00 -25.39 12.77
N ARG A 31 -9.02 -24.72 13.39
CA ARG A 31 -8.43 -25.09 14.69
C ARG A 31 -9.07 -24.40 15.91
N ARG A 32 -9.94 -23.42 15.67
CA ARG A 32 -10.55 -22.58 16.71
C ARG A 32 -9.51 -21.87 17.58
N GLU A 33 -8.45 -21.37 16.97
CA GLU A 33 -7.36 -20.70 17.68
C GLU A 33 -7.05 -19.32 17.08
N ILE A 34 -6.53 -18.43 17.91
CA ILE A 34 -5.90 -17.19 17.49
C ILE A 34 -4.39 -17.38 17.68
N PRO A 35 -3.57 -17.30 16.61
CA PRO A 35 -2.12 -17.44 16.73
C PRO A 35 -1.52 -16.23 17.46
N SER A 36 -0.36 -16.41 18.08
CA SER A 36 0.39 -15.32 18.74
C SER A 36 0.95 -14.31 17.75
N ALA A 37 1.24 -14.76 16.53
CA ALA A 37 1.70 -13.94 15.41
C ALA A 37 1.28 -14.56 14.07
N VAL A 38 1.20 -13.73 13.03
CA VAL A 38 1.11 -14.17 11.63
C VAL A 38 2.22 -13.45 10.89
N CYS A 39 3.19 -14.22 10.38
CA CYS A 39 4.44 -13.69 9.86
C CYS A 39 4.65 -14.14 8.41
N PRO A 40 4.97 -13.21 7.49
CA PRO A 40 5.52 -13.56 6.19
C PRO A 40 6.95 -14.13 6.33
N PRO A 41 7.54 -14.68 5.25
CA PRO A 41 8.84 -15.36 5.30
C PRO A 41 9.97 -14.48 5.86
N GLU A 42 9.92 -13.18 5.57
CA GLU A 42 10.95 -12.21 5.97
C GLU A 42 10.97 -11.91 7.47
N GLU A 43 9.84 -12.09 8.17
CA GLU A 43 9.71 -11.86 9.62
C GLU A 43 9.94 -13.15 10.45
N SER A 44 10.27 -14.27 9.80
CA SER A 44 10.32 -15.61 10.43
C SER A 44 11.45 -15.79 11.45
N GLN A 45 12.49 -14.93 11.45
CA GLN A 45 13.71 -15.17 12.24
C GLN A 45 13.65 -14.68 13.71
N MET A 46 12.53 -14.15 14.21
CA MET A 46 12.50 -13.51 15.55
C MET A 46 11.30 -13.85 16.44
N THR A 47 10.82 -15.10 16.46
CA THR A 47 9.75 -15.49 17.41
C THR A 47 10.24 -16.48 18.46
N LEU A 48 9.87 -16.23 19.73
CA LEU A 48 10.08 -17.16 20.86
C LEU A 48 8.98 -18.24 20.94
N PHE A 49 8.03 -18.22 20.00
CA PHE A 49 6.82 -19.04 19.97
C PHE A 49 7.03 -20.30 19.14
N GLY A 50 6.16 -21.30 19.32
CA GLY A 50 6.12 -22.44 18.41
C GLY A 50 5.74 -21.97 17.00
N VAL A 51 6.43 -22.42 15.96
CA VAL A 51 6.14 -22.01 14.58
C VAL A 51 5.30 -23.06 13.89
N ARG A 52 4.30 -22.61 13.12
CA ARG A 52 3.52 -23.47 12.23
C ARG A 52 3.47 -22.91 10.82
N ASP A 53 3.96 -23.70 9.88
CA ASP A 53 3.85 -23.40 8.46
C ASP A 53 2.43 -23.68 7.96
N ILE A 54 1.83 -22.67 7.34
CA ILE A 54 0.52 -22.69 6.72
C ILE A 54 0.72 -22.67 5.21
N PRO A 55 0.59 -23.80 4.52
CA PRO A 55 0.75 -23.85 3.07
C PRO A 55 -0.40 -23.14 2.36
N THR A 56 -0.08 -22.49 1.25
CA THR A 56 -1.09 -21.83 0.41
C THR A 56 -1.92 -22.86 -0.33
N ASP A 57 -3.19 -22.98 0.06
CA ASP A 57 -4.22 -23.78 -0.61
C ASP A 57 -5.26 -22.85 -1.26
N MET A 58 -5.32 -22.88 -2.59
CA MET A 58 -6.24 -22.04 -3.35
C MET A 58 -7.72 -22.33 -3.08
N ALA A 59 -8.09 -23.55 -2.71
CA ALA A 59 -9.46 -23.87 -2.33
C ALA A 59 -9.84 -23.24 -0.99
N HIS A 60 -8.93 -23.27 0.00
CA HIS A 60 -9.12 -22.58 1.28
C HIS A 60 -9.19 -21.06 1.10
N ALA A 61 -8.24 -20.50 0.34
CA ALA A 61 -8.21 -19.06 0.05
C ALA A 61 -9.50 -18.59 -0.63
N ARG A 62 -9.97 -19.29 -1.68
CA ARG A 62 -11.23 -18.96 -2.38
C ARG A 62 -12.44 -19.03 -1.45
N ARG A 63 -12.48 -20.01 -0.55
CA ARG A 63 -13.59 -20.17 0.39
C ARG A 63 -13.66 -19.01 1.39
N VAL A 64 -12.52 -18.54 1.88
CA VAL A 64 -12.46 -17.33 2.72
C VAL A 64 -12.83 -16.10 1.90
N ALA A 65 -12.30 -15.94 0.69
CA ALA A 65 -12.61 -14.81 -0.20
C ALA A 65 -14.12 -14.68 -0.47
N ALA A 66 -14.81 -15.78 -0.81
CA ALA A 66 -16.27 -15.80 -0.97
C ALA A 66 -17.02 -15.43 0.32
N GLY A 67 -16.47 -15.79 1.48
CA GLY A 67 -16.98 -15.36 2.78
C GLY A 67 -16.86 -13.84 2.99
N LEU A 68 -15.72 -13.25 2.59
CA LEU A 68 -15.50 -11.81 2.66
C LEU A 68 -16.41 -11.04 1.72
N GLU A 69 -16.65 -11.54 0.50
CA GLU A 69 -17.62 -10.96 -0.44
C GLU A 69 -19.02 -10.88 0.17
N ARG A 70 -19.45 -11.94 0.87
CA ARG A 70 -20.74 -11.97 1.59
C ARG A 70 -20.79 -11.01 2.78
N LEU A 71 -19.66 -10.73 3.41
CA LEU A 71 -19.53 -9.72 4.47
C LEU A 71 -19.51 -8.29 3.90
N GLY A 72 -19.45 -8.14 2.59
CA GLY A 72 -19.60 -6.87 1.90
C GLY A 72 -18.31 -6.06 1.75
N PRO A 73 -18.37 -4.98 0.97
CA PRO A 73 -17.20 -4.28 0.44
C PRO A 73 -16.35 -3.61 1.53
N ILE A 74 -16.95 -3.18 2.64
CA ILE A 74 -16.20 -2.53 3.73
C ILE A 74 -15.21 -3.53 4.36
N VAL A 75 -15.66 -4.76 4.64
CA VAL A 75 -14.82 -5.80 5.24
C VAL A 75 -13.76 -6.25 4.23
N GLN A 76 -14.18 -6.50 3.00
CA GLN A 76 -13.29 -6.92 1.92
C GLN A 76 -12.18 -5.89 1.68
N ASN A 77 -12.54 -4.62 1.48
CA ASN A 77 -11.58 -3.54 1.24
C ASN A 77 -10.63 -3.34 2.42
N ARG A 78 -11.12 -3.43 3.65
CA ARG A 78 -10.26 -3.30 4.83
C ARG A 78 -9.19 -4.39 4.89
N LEU A 79 -9.54 -5.62 4.52
CA LEU A 79 -8.57 -6.72 4.46
C LEU A 79 -7.64 -6.59 3.27
N THR A 80 -8.15 -6.31 2.07
CA THR A 80 -7.32 -6.21 0.86
C THR A 80 -6.38 -5.00 0.90
N HIS A 81 -6.87 -3.82 1.30
CA HIS A 81 -6.04 -2.63 1.46
C HIS A 81 -5.11 -2.75 2.66
N GLY A 82 -5.61 -3.28 3.79
CA GLY A 82 -4.79 -3.45 4.98
C GLY A 82 -3.64 -4.42 4.76
N PHE A 83 -3.81 -5.44 3.90
CA PHE A 83 -2.76 -6.38 3.56
C PHE A 83 -1.54 -5.72 2.89
N LEU A 84 -1.76 -4.61 2.17
CA LEU A 84 -0.71 -3.82 1.51
C LEU A 84 0.13 -2.99 2.49
N CYS A 85 -0.25 -2.93 3.78
CA CYS A 85 0.55 -2.29 4.80
C CYS A 85 1.90 -3.02 4.96
N SER A 86 2.93 -2.31 5.41
CA SER A 86 4.27 -2.85 5.70
C SER A 86 4.58 -2.76 7.19
N ASP A 87 3.61 -2.40 8.04
CA ASP A 87 3.81 -2.33 9.49
C ASP A 87 3.86 -3.74 10.11
N PRO A 88 4.80 -3.99 11.03
CA PRO A 88 4.88 -5.26 11.75
C PRO A 88 3.57 -5.61 12.46
N GLY A 89 3.22 -6.90 12.42
CA GLY A 89 2.01 -7.42 13.08
C GLY A 89 0.69 -6.99 12.44
N LYS A 90 0.70 -6.38 11.25
CA LYS A 90 -0.53 -6.08 10.49
C LYS A 90 -1.38 -7.34 10.27
N ASP A 91 -0.75 -8.47 9.96
CA ASP A 91 -1.46 -9.68 9.53
C ASP A 91 -2.28 -10.27 10.68
N LEU A 92 -1.76 -10.24 11.91
CA LEU A 92 -2.52 -10.64 13.10
C LEU A 92 -3.70 -9.71 13.36
N LYS A 93 -3.52 -8.38 13.22
CA LYS A 93 -4.62 -7.41 13.36
C LYS A 93 -5.73 -7.67 12.34
N LEU A 94 -5.35 -7.93 11.08
CA LEU A 94 -6.28 -8.25 10.00
C LEU A 94 -6.96 -9.60 10.21
N LEU A 95 -6.24 -10.63 10.68
CA LEU A 95 -6.83 -11.93 11.01
C LEU A 95 -7.88 -11.80 12.12
N ARG A 96 -7.56 -11.09 13.22
CA ARG A 96 -8.49 -10.85 14.32
C ARG A 96 -9.73 -10.08 13.85
N PHE A 97 -9.54 -9.08 13.00
CA PHE A 97 -10.64 -8.36 12.36
C PHE A 97 -11.52 -9.26 11.48
N ALA A 98 -10.93 -10.11 10.64
CA ALA A 98 -11.67 -11.06 9.82
C ALA A 98 -12.53 -11.97 10.70
N ARG A 99 -11.96 -12.50 11.78
CA ARG A 99 -12.68 -13.32 12.76
C ARG A 99 -13.86 -12.59 13.38
N LEU A 100 -13.64 -11.37 13.86
CA LEU A 100 -14.68 -10.51 14.42
C LEU A 100 -15.84 -10.31 13.43
N CYS A 101 -15.56 -10.07 12.15
CA CYS A 101 -16.57 -9.88 11.12
C CYS A 101 -17.32 -11.17 10.75
N PHE A 102 -16.67 -12.33 10.72
CA PHE A 102 -17.37 -13.60 10.51
C PHE A 102 -18.28 -13.95 11.70
N ASP A 103 -17.91 -13.57 12.92
CA ASP A 103 -18.68 -13.87 14.13
C ASP A 103 -19.87 -12.91 14.33
N ARG A 104 -19.65 -11.60 14.12
CA ARG A 104 -20.65 -10.55 14.39
C ARG A 104 -21.31 -9.99 13.12
N GLY A 105 -20.86 -10.43 11.95
CA GLY A 105 -21.33 -9.95 10.66
C GLY A 105 -20.73 -8.59 10.24
N PRO A 106 -21.23 -8.02 9.13
CA PRO A 106 -20.62 -6.84 8.48
C PRO A 106 -20.60 -5.58 9.35
N ARG A 107 -21.54 -5.44 10.30
CA ARG A 107 -21.62 -4.29 11.21
C ARG A 107 -20.40 -4.15 12.10
N ALA A 108 -19.67 -5.23 12.35
CA ALA A 108 -18.44 -5.19 13.13
C ALA A 108 -17.37 -4.27 12.53
N ALA A 109 -17.36 -4.09 11.20
CA ALA A 109 -16.44 -3.16 10.55
C ALA A 109 -16.65 -1.69 10.94
N GLN A 110 -17.80 -1.34 11.51
CA GLN A 110 -18.11 0.02 11.94
C GLN A 110 -17.98 0.20 13.47
N MET A 111 -17.70 -0.88 14.20
CA MET A 111 -17.58 -0.86 15.66
C MET A 111 -16.21 -0.34 16.09
N LEU A 112 -15.89 0.94 15.84
CA LEU A 112 -14.57 1.51 16.18
C LEU A 112 -14.26 1.55 17.69
N GLY A 113 -15.23 1.26 18.56
CA GLY A 113 -14.98 1.00 19.99
C GLY A 113 -14.42 -0.40 20.29
N ASP A 114 -14.49 -1.33 19.34
CA ASP A 114 -13.88 -2.66 19.42
C ASP A 114 -12.41 -2.56 18.97
N ALA A 115 -11.49 -3.09 19.79
CA ALA A 115 -10.06 -2.94 19.58
C ALA A 115 -9.59 -3.55 18.24
N ASP A 116 -10.18 -4.67 17.81
CA ASP A 116 -9.78 -5.36 16.58
C ASP A 116 -10.30 -4.65 15.33
N ALA A 117 -11.52 -4.11 15.40
CA ALA A 117 -12.06 -3.26 14.34
C ALA A 117 -11.28 -1.94 14.19
N ALA A 118 -10.94 -1.30 15.31
CA ALA A 118 -10.15 -0.07 15.32
C ALA A 118 -8.72 -0.30 14.79
N ALA A 119 -8.07 -1.39 15.20
CA ALA A 119 -6.73 -1.73 14.74
C ALA A 119 -6.68 -1.96 13.23
N ALA A 120 -7.61 -2.74 12.68
CA ALA A 120 -7.68 -2.96 11.23
C ALA A 120 -8.03 -1.69 10.46
N PHE A 121 -8.88 -0.82 11.00
CA PHE A 121 -9.20 0.46 10.39
C PHE A 121 -7.98 1.39 10.32
N ALA A 122 -7.16 1.44 11.39
CA ALA A 122 -5.92 2.21 11.40
C ALA A 122 -4.92 1.71 10.35
N VAL A 123 -4.80 0.38 10.19
CA VAL A 123 -3.96 -0.24 9.15
C VAL A 123 -4.43 0.16 7.75
N GLU A 124 -5.73 0.05 7.47
CA GLU A 124 -6.32 0.48 6.19
C GLU A 124 -6.10 1.98 5.92
N GLN A 125 -6.32 2.84 6.92
CA GLN A 125 -6.11 4.28 6.78
C GLN A 125 -4.65 4.65 6.50
N ALA A 126 -3.70 3.94 7.09
CA ALA A 126 -2.28 4.21 6.86
C ALA A 126 -1.91 4.03 5.38
N VAL A 127 -2.39 2.95 4.76
CA VAL A 127 -2.14 2.63 3.35
C VAL A 127 -2.93 3.57 2.43
N THR A 128 -4.24 3.67 2.62
CA THR A 128 -5.12 4.46 1.73
C THR A 128 -4.78 5.95 1.78
N GLY A 129 -4.49 6.48 2.97
CA GLY A 129 -4.05 7.86 3.14
C GLY A 129 -2.68 8.15 2.51
N GLU A 130 -1.78 7.16 2.47
CA GLU A 130 -0.53 7.30 1.72
C GLU A 130 -0.74 7.28 0.21
N ALA A 131 -1.56 6.35 -0.30
CA ALA A 131 -1.89 6.29 -1.73
C ALA A 131 -2.56 7.59 -2.22
N HIS A 132 -3.48 8.16 -1.44
CA HIS A 132 -4.11 9.44 -1.77
C HIS A 132 -3.11 10.59 -1.89
N ARG A 133 -2.09 10.65 -1.02
CA ARG A 133 -1.02 11.65 -1.15
C ARG A 133 -0.20 11.46 -2.42
N TYR A 134 0.09 10.21 -2.81
CA TYR A 134 0.80 9.95 -4.06
C TYR A 134 0.01 10.37 -5.30
N VAL A 135 -1.32 10.21 -5.29
CA VAL A 135 -2.19 10.74 -6.35
C VAL A 135 -2.00 12.26 -6.52
N GLU A 136 -1.80 13.00 -5.43
CA GLU A 136 -1.62 14.46 -5.46
C GLU A 136 -0.18 14.89 -5.83
N PHE A 137 0.82 14.10 -5.44
CA PHE A 137 2.23 14.52 -5.50
C PHE A 137 3.05 13.89 -6.63
N ILE A 138 2.59 12.80 -7.25
CA ILE A 138 3.31 12.22 -8.38
C ILE A 138 3.50 13.27 -9.48
N ARG A 139 4.73 13.31 -10.00
CA ARG A 139 5.12 14.08 -11.18
C ARG A 139 5.63 13.08 -12.20
N PHE A 140 5.04 13.10 -13.39
CA PHE A 140 5.55 12.34 -14.51
C PHE A 140 6.55 13.18 -15.28
N GLU A 141 7.63 12.54 -15.71
CA GLU A 141 8.49 12.99 -16.79
C GLU A 141 8.14 12.20 -18.05
N GLU A 142 8.30 12.81 -19.22
CA GLU A 142 8.09 12.13 -20.50
C GLU A 142 9.44 11.66 -21.08
N ARG A 143 9.46 10.42 -21.58
CA ARG A 143 10.61 9.87 -22.29
C ARG A 143 10.15 8.89 -23.36
N ASP A 144 10.64 9.08 -24.58
CA ASP A 144 10.37 8.19 -25.73
C ASP A 144 8.85 7.91 -25.94
N GLY A 145 8.00 8.91 -25.67
CA GLY A 145 6.54 8.80 -25.78
C GLY A 145 5.84 8.05 -24.65
N MET A 146 6.52 7.86 -23.50
CA MET A 146 6.00 7.19 -22.32
C MET A 146 6.22 8.04 -21.07
N LEU A 147 5.24 8.04 -20.17
CA LEU A 147 5.33 8.74 -18.90
C LEU A 147 6.04 7.88 -17.84
N GLY A 148 6.98 8.45 -17.10
CA GLY A 148 7.73 7.77 -16.06
C GLY A 148 7.77 8.54 -14.75
N THR A 149 7.80 7.83 -13.62
CA THR A 149 8.00 8.43 -12.30
C THR A 149 8.57 7.41 -11.31
N VAL A 150 9.24 7.90 -10.28
CA VAL A 150 9.74 7.12 -9.15
C VAL A 150 9.12 7.62 -7.85
N ILE A 151 8.74 6.69 -6.98
CA ILE A 151 8.16 6.96 -5.66
C ILE A 151 8.83 6.12 -4.58
N HIS A 152 8.84 6.64 -3.35
CA HIS A 152 9.38 5.95 -2.17
C HIS A 152 8.33 5.74 -1.06
N PRO A 153 7.26 4.96 -1.32
CA PRO A 153 6.18 4.76 -0.35
C PRO A 153 6.65 3.91 0.83
N LYS A 154 5.96 4.05 1.97
CA LYS A 154 6.15 3.15 3.11
C LYS A 154 5.40 1.83 2.91
N HIS A 155 4.22 1.88 2.31
CA HIS A 155 3.34 0.73 2.08
C HIS A 155 3.29 0.36 0.59
N ASN A 156 2.78 -0.83 0.26
CA ASN A 156 2.65 -1.31 -1.12
C ASN A 156 1.48 -0.62 -1.83
N VAL A 157 1.64 0.64 -2.25
CA VAL A 157 0.54 1.50 -2.73
C VAL A 157 0.19 1.35 -4.20
N LEU A 158 1.06 0.74 -5.03
CA LEU A 158 0.86 0.62 -6.48
C LEU A 158 -0.52 0.06 -6.90
N PRO A 159 -1.09 -0.96 -6.23
CA PRO A 159 -2.44 -1.44 -6.53
C PRO A 159 -3.53 -0.38 -6.38
N LEU A 160 -3.38 0.54 -5.42
CA LEU A 160 -4.32 1.63 -5.18
C LEU A 160 -4.14 2.78 -6.19
N LEU A 161 -2.90 3.03 -6.62
CA LEU A 161 -2.59 4.05 -7.63
C LEU A 161 -3.10 3.67 -9.02
N ARG A 162 -3.09 2.37 -9.34
CA ARG A 162 -3.54 1.84 -10.64
C ARG A 162 -4.88 2.40 -11.08
N GLY A 163 -5.90 2.32 -10.22
CA GLY A 163 -7.27 2.72 -10.57
C GLY A 163 -7.36 4.21 -10.94
N HIS A 164 -6.67 5.06 -10.19
CA HIS A 164 -6.64 6.50 -10.42
C HIS A 164 -5.96 6.83 -11.76
N PHE A 165 -4.71 6.41 -11.95
CA PHE A 165 -3.94 6.80 -13.14
C PHE A 165 -4.45 6.16 -14.42
N CYS A 166 -4.92 4.90 -14.39
CA CYS A 166 -5.55 4.29 -15.57
C CYS A 166 -6.83 5.03 -16.01
N SER A 167 -7.59 5.58 -15.05
CA SER A 167 -8.79 6.36 -15.37
C SER A 167 -8.46 7.78 -15.84
N ARG A 168 -7.42 8.40 -15.29
CA ARG A 168 -7.09 9.80 -15.56
C ARG A 168 -6.22 10.00 -16.80
N LEU A 169 -5.42 8.99 -17.15
CA LEU A 169 -4.52 8.92 -18.30
C LEU A 169 -4.90 7.73 -19.20
N PRO A 170 -6.09 7.73 -19.82
CA PRO A 170 -6.60 6.56 -20.54
C PRO A 170 -5.85 6.23 -21.85
N ASP A 171 -5.14 7.19 -22.43
CA ASP A 171 -4.41 6.99 -23.70
C ASP A 171 -2.90 7.02 -23.54
N GLU A 172 -2.40 7.27 -22.33
CA GLU A 172 -0.96 7.33 -22.05
C GLU A 172 -0.39 5.99 -21.60
N ASP A 173 0.75 5.61 -22.15
CA ASP A 173 1.58 4.58 -21.57
C ASP A 173 2.39 5.18 -20.42
N PHE A 174 2.42 4.50 -19.27
CA PHE A 174 3.11 5.02 -18.09
C PHE A 174 3.77 3.95 -17.24
N LEU A 175 4.80 4.35 -16.49
CA LEU A 175 5.49 3.55 -15.50
C LEU A 175 5.55 4.33 -14.18
N ILE A 176 5.06 3.72 -13.10
CA ILE A 176 5.24 4.20 -11.73
C ILE A 176 6.13 3.19 -11.01
N PHE A 177 7.38 3.57 -10.74
CA PHE A 177 8.34 2.73 -10.02
C PHE A 177 8.31 3.00 -8.52
N ASP A 178 8.02 1.98 -7.73
CA ASP A 178 8.17 1.95 -6.28
C ASP A 178 9.58 1.47 -5.92
N ALA A 179 10.46 2.43 -5.64
CA ALA A 179 11.86 2.17 -5.32
C ALA A 179 12.04 1.58 -3.91
N THR A 180 11.07 1.72 -3.01
CA THR A 180 11.13 1.11 -1.68
C THR A 180 10.96 -0.40 -1.77
N HIS A 181 10.00 -0.86 -2.58
CA HIS A 181 9.64 -2.27 -2.68
C HIS A 181 10.22 -2.96 -3.93
N GLY A 182 10.94 -2.23 -4.80
CA GLY A 182 11.56 -2.79 -6.01
C GLY A 182 10.53 -3.28 -7.03
N THR A 183 9.38 -2.63 -7.10
CA THR A 183 8.29 -3.03 -8.01
C THR A 183 7.81 -1.84 -8.83
N ALA A 184 7.29 -2.10 -10.03
CA ALA A 184 6.75 -1.07 -10.90
C ALA A 184 5.35 -1.43 -11.38
N LEU A 185 4.49 -0.41 -11.46
CA LEU A 185 3.24 -0.47 -12.18
C LEU A 185 3.50 0.00 -13.61
N LEU A 186 3.46 -0.92 -14.56
CA LEU A 186 3.56 -0.64 -15.99
C LEU A 186 2.16 -0.63 -16.60
N ARG A 187 1.82 0.45 -17.30
CA ARG A 187 0.71 0.49 -18.24
C ARG A 187 1.26 0.66 -19.65
N ARG A 188 0.95 -0.30 -20.53
CA ARG A 188 1.35 -0.28 -21.94
C ARG A 188 0.23 -0.81 -22.81
N ASN A 189 -0.12 -0.13 -23.90
CA ASN A 189 -1.20 -0.54 -24.80
C ASN A 189 -2.52 -0.84 -24.06
N ARG A 190 -2.85 -0.02 -23.05
CA ARG A 190 -4.01 -0.19 -22.14
C ARG A 190 -4.00 -1.46 -21.29
N GLN A 191 -2.93 -2.24 -21.31
CA GLN A 191 -2.70 -3.37 -20.40
C GLN A 191 -1.90 -2.90 -19.19
N VAL A 192 -2.11 -3.58 -18.06
CA VAL A 192 -1.45 -3.25 -16.79
C VAL A 192 -0.71 -4.47 -16.27
N GLU A 193 0.55 -4.26 -15.94
CA GLU A 193 1.45 -5.29 -15.41
C GLU A 193 2.20 -4.77 -14.18
N TYR A 194 2.58 -5.68 -13.30
CA TYR A 194 3.48 -5.41 -12.18
C TYR A 194 4.81 -6.09 -12.46
N LEU A 195 5.90 -5.33 -12.40
CA LEU A 195 7.24 -5.82 -12.72
C LEU A 195 8.16 -5.65 -11.52
N ALA A 196 9.09 -6.57 -11.32
CA ALA A 196 10.23 -6.34 -10.44
C ALA A 196 11.24 -5.44 -11.16
N MET A 197 11.75 -4.42 -10.48
CA MET A 197 12.71 -3.45 -11.03
C MET A 197 13.70 -3.03 -9.95
N ASP A 198 14.98 -2.94 -10.31
CA ASP A 198 16.04 -2.56 -9.36
C ASP A 198 16.30 -1.05 -9.33
N HIS A 199 16.15 -0.38 -10.47
CA HIS A 199 16.41 1.04 -10.57
C HIS A 199 15.55 1.72 -11.64
N TYR A 200 15.34 3.02 -11.43
CA TYR A 200 14.75 3.94 -12.38
C TYR A 200 15.76 5.02 -12.72
N THR A 201 15.95 5.30 -14.00
CA THR A 201 16.85 6.34 -14.47
C THR A 201 16.03 7.52 -14.96
N PRO A 202 16.07 8.67 -14.24
CA PRO A 202 15.36 9.87 -14.66
C PRO A 202 15.77 10.34 -16.06
N CYS A 203 14.83 10.89 -16.80
CA CYS A 203 15.07 11.51 -18.09
C CYS A 203 16.04 12.69 -17.93
N ALA A 204 17.09 12.72 -18.76
CA ALA A 204 18.12 13.77 -18.75
C ALA A 204 18.05 14.67 -19.99
N ASP A 205 17.00 14.53 -20.80
CA ASP A 205 16.84 15.23 -22.06
C ASP A 205 16.60 16.74 -21.82
N GLU A 206 17.21 17.59 -22.65
CA GLU A 206 17.12 19.05 -22.49
C GLU A 206 15.66 19.56 -22.54
N ALA A 207 14.81 18.92 -23.35
CA ALA A 207 13.39 19.26 -23.45
C ALA A 207 12.64 19.02 -22.13
N GLU A 208 12.86 17.88 -21.49
CA GLU A 208 12.26 17.52 -20.21
C GLU A 208 12.79 18.43 -19.08
N LEU A 209 14.10 18.71 -19.07
CA LEU A 209 14.70 19.65 -18.11
C LEU A 209 14.09 21.06 -18.24
N ASN A 210 13.78 21.49 -19.46
CA ASN A 210 13.10 22.77 -19.71
C ASN A 210 11.66 22.74 -19.17
N TRP A 211 10.91 21.64 -19.36
CA TRP A 211 9.59 21.46 -18.76
C TRP A 211 9.62 21.52 -17.23
N GLN A 212 10.59 20.86 -16.60
CA GLN A 212 10.77 20.93 -15.15
C GLN A 212 11.09 22.36 -14.68
N ALA A 213 11.90 23.11 -15.43
CA ALA A 213 12.20 24.51 -15.14
C ALA A 213 10.95 25.42 -15.29
N LEU A 214 10.13 25.17 -16.31
CA LEU A 214 8.84 25.86 -16.50
C LEU A 214 7.88 25.57 -15.33
N TRP A 215 7.76 24.30 -14.93
CA TRP A 215 6.96 23.91 -13.77
C TRP A 215 7.43 24.60 -12.48
N LYS A 216 8.74 24.62 -12.22
CA LYS A 216 9.33 25.35 -11.08
C LYS A 216 8.95 26.84 -11.08
N ARG A 217 9.04 27.49 -12.25
CA ARG A 217 8.67 28.92 -12.39
C ARG A 217 7.17 29.13 -12.15
N PHE A 218 6.33 28.27 -12.71
CA PHE A 218 4.88 28.30 -12.50
C PHE A 218 4.52 28.11 -11.02
N PHE A 219 5.11 27.11 -10.37
CA PHE A 219 4.91 26.84 -8.94
C PHE A 219 5.31 28.05 -8.08
N ARG A 220 6.47 28.66 -8.35
CA ARG A 220 6.91 29.89 -7.67
C ARG A 220 5.94 31.06 -7.91
N ALA A 221 5.45 31.23 -9.13
CA ALA A 221 4.52 32.32 -9.47
C ALA A 221 3.14 32.16 -8.80
N LEU A 222 2.67 30.93 -8.60
CA LEU A 222 1.43 30.65 -7.85
C LEU A 222 1.62 30.72 -6.33
N THR A 223 2.87 30.68 -5.85
CA THR A 223 3.16 30.76 -4.43
C THR A 223 2.89 32.19 -3.95
N ILE A 224 1.86 32.35 -3.11
CA ILE A 224 1.61 33.62 -2.42
C ILE A 224 2.62 33.71 -1.27
N GLU A 225 3.72 34.44 -1.47
CA GLU A 225 4.83 34.54 -0.51
C GLU A 225 4.36 35.06 0.86
N GLU A 226 3.37 35.97 0.91
CA GLU A 226 2.80 36.49 2.15
C GLU A 226 2.02 35.44 2.95
N ARG A 227 1.64 34.32 2.33
CA ARG A 227 0.96 33.17 2.97
C ARG A 227 1.90 31.99 3.18
N ARG A 228 3.19 32.13 2.86
CA ARG A 228 4.16 31.06 3.01
C ARG A 228 4.36 30.71 4.47
N ASN A 229 3.91 29.50 4.83
CA ASN A 229 4.10 28.94 6.16
C ASN A 229 4.80 27.60 6.02
N GLU A 230 6.12 27.60 6.25
CA GLU A 230 6.94 26.40 6.08
C GLU A 230 6.53 25.28 7.04
N LYS A 231 6.06 25.60 8.25
CA LYS A 231 5.54 24.60 9.20
C LYS A 231 4.24 23.96 8.70
N ALA A 232 3.35 24.74 8.09
CA ALA A 232 2.13 24.23 7.48
C ALA A 232 2.46 23.41 6.23
N GLN A 233 3.36 23.89 5.38
CA GLN A 233 3.81 23.18 4.19
C GLN A 233 4.47 21.83 4.54
N MET A 234 5.28 21.77 5.59
CA MET A 234 5.86 20.52 6.09
C MET A 234 4.82 19.55 6.67
N SER A 235 3.71 20.08 7.19
CA SER A 235 2.59 19.26 7.72
C SER A 235 1.68 18.73 6.60
N HIS A 236 1.49 19.50 5.52
CA HIS A 236 0.65 19.12 4.38
C HIS A 236 1.40 18.32 3.31
N VAL A 237 2.66 18.67 3.07
CA VAL A 237 3.58 17.96 2.17
C VAL A 237 4.74 17.43 3.01
N PHE A 238 4.59 16.22 3.54
CA PHE A 238 5.63 15.62 4.37
C PHE A 238 6.97 15.54 3.62
N LYS A 239 8.06 15.91 4.29
CA LYS A 239 9.41 15.99 3.68
C LYS A 239 9.87 14.72 2.97
N ARG A 240 9.36 13.55 3.36
CA ARG A 240 9.67 12.27 2.70
C ARG A 240 9.26 12.21 1.22
N PHE A 241 8.29 13.03 0.78
CA PHE A 241 7.86 13.10 -0.62
C PHE A 241 8.68 14.10 -1.46
N TRP A 242 9.40 15.03 -0.83
CA TRP A 242 10.11 16.10 -1.53
C TRP A 242 11.20 15.63 -2.49
N PRO A 243 11.95 14.54 -2.22
CA PRO A 243 12.94 14.02 -3.17
C PRO A 243 12.35 13.68 -4.54
N ASP A 244 11.07 13.29 -4.58
CA ASP A 244 10.35 12.86 -5.78
C ASP A 244 9.63 14.02 -6.50
N MET A 245 9.62 15.22 -5.90
CA MET A 245 8.95 16.41 -6.44
C MET A 245 9.96 17.39 -7.02
N CYS A 246 9.93 17.60 -8.34
CA CYS A 246 10.93 18.45 -9.01
C CYS A 246 10.91 19.91 -8.51
N GLU A 247 9.76 20.45 -8.11
CA GLU A 247 9.62 21.79 -7.54
C GLU A 247 10.26 21.96 -6.14
N MET A 248 10.43 20.87 -5.40
CA MET A 248 11.02 20.87 -4.05
C MET A 248 12.52 20.57 -4.06
N ARG A 249 13.08 20.13 -5.21
CA ARG A 249 14.51 19.88 -5.38
C ARG A 249 15.26 21.18 -5.58
N ALA A 250 16.34 21.38 -4.82
CA ALA A 250 17.24 22.51 -4.98
C ALA A 250 17.75 22.57 -6.43
N ASP A 251 17.83 23.78 -7.00
CA ASP A 251 18.42 23.97 -8.32
C ASP A 251 19.89 23.54 -8.25
N ARG A 252 20.33 22.65 -9.15
CA ARG A 252 21.76 22.36 -9.29
C ARG A 252 22.47 23.68 -9.58
N PRO A 253 23.57 24.02 -8.88
CA PRO A 253 24.34 25.20 -9.25
C PRO A 253 24.77 25.04 -10.71
N PRO A 254 24.73 26.13 -11.51
CA PRO A 254 25.23 26.07 -12.88
C PRO A 254 26.68 25.59 -12.84
N HIS A 255 27.00 24.57 -13.65
CA HIS A 255 28.36 24.13 -13.85
C HIS A 255 29.20 25.35 -14.27
N SER A 256 30.25 25.63 -13.49
CA SER A 256 31.20 26.72 -13.70
C SER A 256 32.13 26.43 -14.87
#